data_AF-A0AAW6KHK8-F1
#
_entry.id   AF-A0AAW6KHK8-F1
#
_cell.length_a   1.000
_cell.length_b   1.000
_cell.length_c   1.000
_cell.angle_alpha   90.00
_cell.angle_beta   90.00
_cell.angle_gamma   90.00
#
_symmetry.space_group_name_H-M   'P 1'
#
loop_
_entity.id
_entity.type
_entity.pdbx_description
1 polymer ?
#
loop_
_entity_poly.entity_id
_entity_poly.type
_entity_poly.pdbx_seq_one_letter_code
_entity_poly.pdbx_strand_id
1 'polypeptide(L)'
;MFSFKKSRFLWLRSNFILLLLTALLLLNKPYWEKDANVMFFMFVFTAELFIILLSLVYGFQTKKTVTRPPSRAIRKTNIPIGIFVFSIFSLFFGFAMSGDIPYPNSALIIYLTINMVFAFVSLFVPTLIIKLYETNVYDESNGLVTDFFRYVAILVSSLNYEVQIVLARLPFVLQRLMGVIFIAALLWELTMIGLIFENN
;
A
#
# COMPACT_ATOMS: atom_id res chain seq x y z
N MET A 1 -2.72 -5.82 -27.17
CA MET A 1 -2.70 -7.28 -26.93
C MET A 1 -2.65 -7.53 -25.43
N PHE A 2 -3.37 -8.53 -24.91
CA PHE A 2 -3.34 -8.89 -23.49
C PHE A 2 -2.16 -9.84 -23.20
N SER A 3 -1.50 -9.65 -22.05
CA SER A 3 -0.38 -10.48 -21.60
C SER A 3 -0.70 -11.19 -20.29
N PHE A 4 -1.08 -12.46 -20.39
CA PHE A 4 -1.34 -13.34 -19.24
C PHE A 4 -0.15 -13.42 -18.29
N LYS A 5 1.08 -13.47 -18.82
CA LYS A 5 2.31 -13.51 -18.01
C LYS A 5 2.44 -12.27 -17.11
N LYS A 6 2.19 -11.07 -17.65
CA LYS A 6 2.25 -9.82 -16.87
C LYS A 6 1.15 -9.75 -15.82
N SER A 7 -0.08 -10.11 -16.20
CA SER A 7 -1.23 -10.16 -15.30
C SER A 7 -0.97 -11.10 -14.12
N ARG A 8 -0.54 -12.35 -14.39
CA ARG A 8 -0.24 -13.33 -13.34
C ARG A 8 0.90 -12.89 -12.42
N PHE A 9 1.95 -12.28 -12.97
CA PHE A 9 3.07 -11.81 -12.17
C PHE A 9 2.65 -10.69 -11.20
N LEU A 10 1.85 -9.73 -11.67
CA LEU A 10 1.32 -8.68 -10.78
C LEU A 10 0.41 -9.29 -9.71
N TRP A 11 -0.50 -10.19 -10.10
CA TRP A 11 -1.42 -10.87 -9.19
C TRP A 11 -0.68 -11.60 -8.06
N LEU A 12 0.33 -12.42 -8.39
CA LEU A 12 1.15 -13.13 -7.40
C LEU A 12 1.90 -12.18 -6.46
N ARG A 13 2.51 -11.13 -7.02
CA ARG A 13 3.26 -10.15 -6.23
C ARG A 13 2.34 -9.41 -5.27
N SER A 14 1.16 -8.99 -5.72
CA SER A 14 0.18 -8.29 -4.89
C SER A 14 -0.42 -9.20 -3.83
N ASN A 15 -0.70 -10.47 -4.17
CA ASN A 15 -1.17 -11.47 -3.20
C ASN A 15 -0.14 -11.74 -2.10
N PHE A 16 1.15 -11.73 -2.42
CA PHE A 16 2.19 -11.82 -1.39
C PHE A 16 2.13 -10.64 -0.41
N ILE A 17 1.84 -9.42 -0.89
CA ILE A 17 1.64 -8.26 0.00
C ILE A 17 0.37 -8.43 0.83
N LEU A 18 -0.75 -8.85 0.23
CA LEU A 18 -1.99 -9.12 0.97
C LEU A 18 -1.77 -10.17 2.07
N LEU A 19 -1.01 -11.22 1.78
CA LEU A 19 -0.61 -12.23 2.77
C LEU A 19 0.14 -11.60 3.95
N LEU A 20 1.06 -10.67 3.70
CA LEU A 20 1.79 -9.98 4.77
C LEU A 20 0.86 -9.08 5.61
N LEU A 21 -0.06 -8.35 4.98
CA LEU A 21 -1.01 -7.48 5.69
C LEU A 21 -2.01 -8.30 6.52
N THR A 22 -2.47 -9.43 5.99
CA THR A 22 -3.38 -10.35 6.71
C THR A 22 -2.68 -11.06 7.85
N ALA A 23 -1.43 -11.50 7.66
CA ALA A 23 -0.61 -12.05 8.74
C ALA A 23 -0.41 -11.02 9.86
N LEU A 24 -0.18 -9.75 9.51
CA LEU A 24 -0.07 -8.67 10.49
C LEU A 24 -1.37 -8.51 11.30
N LEU A 25 -2.53 -8.45 10.64
CA LEU A 25 -3.82 -8.35 11.32
C LEU A 25 -4.06 -9.49 12.31
N LEU A 26 -3.71 -10.71 11.91
CA LEU A 26 -3.87 -11.93 12.70
C LEU A 26 -3.01 -11.96 13.98
N LEU A 27 -1.94 -11.15 14.07
CA LEU A 27 -1.13 -11.06 15.29
C LEU A 27 -1.95 -10.63 16.51
N ASN A 28 -2.98 -9.81 16.29
CA ASN A 28 -3.88 -9.35 17.34
C ASN A 28 -5.23 -10.06 17.34
N LYS A 29 -5.31 -11.25 16.76
CA LYS A 29 -6.53 -12.09 16.78
C LYS A 29 -7.14 -12.26 18.19
N PRO A 30 -6.36 -12.38 19.29
CA PRO A 30 -6.95 -12.46 20.64
C PRO A 30 -7.73 -11.22 21.08
N TYR A 31 -7.47 -10.06 20.46
CA TYR A 31 -8.13 -8.78 20.75
C TYR A 31 -9.28 -8.47 19.80
N TRP A 32 -9.63 -9.41 18.92
CA TRP A 32 -10.71 -9.22 17.95
C TRP A 32 -12.07 -9.41 18.59
N GLU A 33 -13.04 -8.66 18.09
CA GLU A 33 -14.44 -8.80 18.47
C GLU A 33 -15.06 -10.14 18.02
N LYS A 34 -16.20 -10.49 18.63
CA LYS A 34 -16.87 -11.78 18.40
C LYS A 34 -17.20 -12.03 16.92
N ASP A 35 -17.60 -10.99 16.19
CA ASP A 35 -17.97 -11.05 14.77
C ASP A 35 -16.84 -10.62 13.82
N ALA A 36 -15.65 -10.33 14.35
CA ALA A 36 -14.51 -9.84 13.58
C ALA A 36 -14.02 -10.82 12.48
N ASN A 37 -14.31 -12.12 12.61
CA ASN A 37 -13.99 -13.08 11.56
C ASN A 37 -14.69 -12.77 10.23
N VAL A 38 -15.92 -12.23 10.28
CA VAL A 38 -16.64 -11.80 9.08
C VAL A 38 -15.98 -10.58 8.47
N MET A 39 -15.63 -9.59 9.30
CA MET A 39 -14.95 -8.37 8.86
C MET A 39 -13.57 -8.66 8.28
N PHE A 40 -12.81 -9.57 8.91
CA PHE A 40 -11.54 -10.07 8.39
C PHE A 40 -11.71 -10.78 7.04
N PHE A 41 -12.73 -11.63 6.89
CA PHE A 41 -13.03 -12.25 5.60
C PHE A 41 -13.35 -11.19 4.53
N MET A 42 -14.18 -10.20 4.86
CA MET A 42 -14.53 -9.11 3.95
C MET A 42 -13.32 -8.25 3.57
N PHE A 43 -12.39 -8.02 4.49
CA PHE A 43 -11.10 -7.36 4.22
C PHE A 43 -10.30 -8.13 3.15
N VAL A 44 -10.10 -9.44 3.35
CA VAL A 44 -9.35 -10.27 2.39
C VAL A 44 -10.06 -10.35 1.04
N PHE A 45 -11.38 -10.53 1.07
CA PHE A 45 -12.20 -10.69 -0.11
C PHE A 45 -12.19 -9.45 -1.00
N THR A 46 -12.44 -8.26 -0.43
CA THR A 46 -12.43 -7.01 -1.19
C THR A 46 -11.05 -6.68 -1.74
N ALA A 47 -9.99 -6.88 -0.94
CA ALA A 47 -8.62 -6.71 -1.40
C ALA A 47 -8.29 -7.65 -2.58
N GLU A 48 -8.70 -8.91 -2.53
CA GLU A 48 -8.45 -9.87 -3.60
C GLU A 48 -9.22 -9.50 -4.89
N LEU A 49 -10.48 -9.07 -4.78
CA LEU A 49 -11.24 -8.57 -5.93
C LEU A 49 -10.53 -7.38 -6.60
N PHE A 50 -10.04 -6.44 -5.81
CA PHE A 50 -9.27 -5.32 -6.34
C PHE A 50 -7.96 -5.77 -7.00
N ILE A 51 -7.23 -6.71 -6.39
CA ILE A 51 -5.98 -7.26 -6.95
C ILE A 51 -6.22 -7.98 -8.28
N ILE A 52 -7.29 -8.77 -8.39
CA ILE A 52 -7.70 -9.42 -9.64
C ILE A 52 -7.99 -8.37 -10.70
N LEU A 53 -8.80 -7.36 -10.38
CA LEU A 53 -9.14 -6.28 -11.31
C LEU A 53 -7.88 -5.52 -11.78
N LEU A 54 -7.01 -5.13 -10.85
CA LEU A 54 -5.76 -4.43 -11.15
C LEU A 54 -4.84 -5.28 -12.03
N SER A 55 -4.80 -6.59 -11.79
CA SER A 55 -3.99 -7.55 -12.56
C SER A 55 -4.49 -7.71 -14.00
N LEU A 56 -5.81 -7.82 -14.18
CA LEU A 56 -6.44 -7.84 -15.51
C LEU A 56 -6.11 -6.55 -16.26
N VAL A 57 -6.28 -5.40 -15.62
CA VAL A 57 -5.98 -4.10 -16.23
C VAL A 57 -4.50 -3.99 -16.61
N TYR A 58 -3.58 -4.48 -15.77
CA TYR A 58 -2.14 -4.51 -16.07
C TYR A 58 -1.75 -5.44 -17.22
N GLY A 59 -2.53 -6.49 -17.46
CA GLY A 59 -2.33 -7.41 -18.57
C GLY A 59 -2.46 -6.74 -19.93
N PHE A 60 -3.25 -5.66 -20.04
CA PHE A 60 -3.39 -4.92 -21.30
C PHE A 60 -2.13 -4.11 -21.61
N GLN A 61 -1.53 -4.38 -22.77
CA GLN A 61 -0.45 -3.55 -23.30
C GLN A 61 -1.00 -2.20 -23.73
N THR A 62 -0.48 -1.14 -23.15
CA THR A 62 -0.79 0.24 -23.54
C THR A 62 0.42 0.90 -24.19
N LYS A 63 0.17 1.96 -24.99
CA LYS A 63 1.23 2.73 -25.64
C LYS A 63 2.09 3.53 -24.65
N LYS A 64 1.55 3.82 -23.46
CA LYS A 64 2.25 4.57 -22.41
C LYS A 64 3.17 3.64 -21.64
N THR A 65 4.47 3.79 -21.82
CA THR A 65 5.49 3.12 -21.01
C THR A 65 5.91 4.04 -19.86
N VAL A 66 5.64 3.62 -18.63
CA VAL A 66 6.25 4.21 -17.44
C VAL A 66 7.58 3.49 -17.21
N THR A 67 8.69 4.18 -17.46
CA THR A 67 10.04 3.70 -17.16
C THR A 67 10.20 3.62 -15.65
N ARG A 68 10.40 2.41 -15.11
CA ARG A 68 10.75 2.27 -13.70
C ARG A 68 12.21 2.71 -13.50
N PRO A 69 12.52 3.47 -12.45
CA PRO A 69 13.89 3.84 -12.15
C PRO A 69 14.78 2.59 -11.88
N PRO A 70 16.09 2.68 -12.14
CA PRO A 70 17.03 1.59 -11.92
C PRO A 70 17.14 1.15 -10.43
N SER A 71 17.64 -0.07 -10.24
CA SER A 71 17.19 -1.05 -9.23
C SER A 71 17.73 -0.94 -7.79
N ARG A 72 17.99 0.25 -7.22
CA ARG A 72 18.49 0.32 -5.83
C ARG A 72 17.69 1.24 -4.89
N ALA A 73 16.40 0.95 -4.75
CA ALA A 73 15.58 1.48 -3.65
C ALA A 73 16.17 1.09 -2.28
N ILE A 74 16.51 -0.18 -2.10
CA ILE A 74 17.03 -0.72 -0.83
C ILE A 74 18.50 -1.08 -1.01
N ARG A 75 19.37 -0.49 -0.17
CA ARG A 75 20.80 -0.83 -0.08
C ARG A 75 21.03 -1.63 1.20
N LYS A 76 21.79 -2.73 1.13
CA LYS A 76 22.07 -3.60 2.31
C LYS A 76 22.63 -2.81 3.49
N THR A 77 23.48 -1.83 3.21
CA THR A 77 24.10 -0.94 4.22
C THR A 77 23.09 -0.12 5.01
N ASN A 78 21.91 0.13 4.44
CA ASN A 78 20.93 1.06 4.99
C ASN A 78 19.75 0.29 5.64
N ILE A 79 19.78 -1.05 5.66
CA ILE A 79 18.74 -1.87 6.30
C ILE A 79 18.55 -1.52 7.78
N PRO A 80 19.60 -1.29 8.60
CA PRO A 80 19.41 -0.89 10.00
C PRO A 80 18.62 0.41 10.16
N ILE A 81 18.81 1.36 9.24
CA ILE A 81 18.03 2.62 9.21
C ILE A 81 16.56 2.31 8.94
N GLY A 82 16.27 1.42 7.98
CA GLY A 82 14.90 1.00 7.69
C GLY A 82 14.21 0.32 8.87
N ILE A 83 14.92 -0.56 9.58
CA ILE A 83 14.42 -1.18 10.82
C ILE A 83 14.15 -0.11 11.88
N PHE A 84 15.07 0.84 12.05
CA PHE A 84 14.90 1.95 12.99
C PHE A 84 13.69 2.83 12.65
N VAL A 85 13.51 3.21 11.38
CA VAL A 85 12.34 3.98 10.93
C VAL A 85 11.06 3.19 11.19
N PHE A 86 11.03 1.91 10.81
CA PHE A 86 9.87 1.05 11.03
C PHE A 86 9.52 0.95 12.51
N SER A 87 10.50 0.75 13.39
CA SER A 87 10.32 0.66 14.84
C SER A 87 9.79 1.97 15.43
N ILE A 88 10.35 3.13 15.05
CA ILE A 88 9.86 4.43 15.53
C ILE A 88 8.42 4.68 15.06
N PHE A 89 8.15 4.45 13.78
CA PHE A 89 6.82 4.68 13.19
C PHE A 89 5.79 3.78 13.89
N SER A 90 6.14 2.50 14.03
CA SER A 90 5.39 1.47 14.74
C SER A 90 5.07 1.84 16.19
N LEU A 91 6.07 2.27 16.97
CA LEU A 91 5.90 2.65 18.37
C LEU A 91 5.09 3.94 18.51
N PHE A 92 5.35 4.94 17.67
CA PHE A 92 4.65 6.22 17.71
C PHE A 92 3.15 6.04 17.49
N PHE A 93 2.76 5.30 16.44
CA PHE A 93 1.34 5.05 16.17
C PHE A 93 0.72 4.01 17.09
N GLY A 94 1.52 3.05 17.57
CA GLY A 94 1.12 2.14 18.64
C GLY A 94 0.72 2.91 19.90
N PHE A 95 1.48 3.94 20.28
CA PHE A 95 1.16 4.79 21.43
C PHE A 95 -0.02 5.72 21.14
N ALA A 96 -0.04 6.37 19.98
CA ALA A 96 -1.09 7.32 19.60
C ALA A 96 -2.49 6.67 19.51
N MET A 97 -2.56 5.38 19.19
CA MET A 97 -3.80 4.59 19.04
C MET A 97 -3.98 3.55 20.16
N SER A 98 -3.23 3.67 21.26
CA SER A 98 -3.10 2.62 22.30
C SER A 98 -4.40 2.20 23.00
N GLY A 99 -5.48 2.99 22.86
CA GLY A 99 -6.79 2.67 23.42
C GLY A 99 -7.74 1.96 22.45
N ASP A 100 -7.59 2.17 21.14
CA ASP A 100 -8.58 1.71 20.17
C ASP A 100 -8.12 0.43 19.45
N ILE A 101 -6.85 0.39 19.02
CA ILE A 101 -6.36 -0.65 18.12
C ILE A 101 -4.95 -1.10 18.52
N PRO A 102 -4.78 -2.39 18.87
CA PRO A 102 -3.51 -2.88 19.38
C PRO A 102 -2.40 -2.79 18.32
N TYR A 103 -1.20 -2.46 18.77
CA TYR A 103 0.01 -2.58 17.97
C TYR A 103 0.22 -4.05 17.53
N PRO A 104 0.60 -4.36 16.27
CA PRO A 104 0.98 -3.47 15.17
C PRO A 104 -0.15 -3.02 14.21
N ASN A 105 -1.41 -3.34 14.50
CA ASN A 105 -2.52 -3.05 13.59
C ASN A 105 -2.85 -1.56 13.50
N SER A 106 -2.56 -0.79 14.53
CA SER A 106 -2.61 0.68 14.49
C SER A 106 -1.68 1.27 13.42
N ALA A 107 -0.47 0.72 13.25
CA ALA A 107 0.45 1.14 12.20
C ALA A 107 -0.09 0.79 10.80
N LEU A 108 -0.81 -0.32 10.65
CA LEU A 108 -1.47 -0.71 9.40
C LEU A 108 -2.58 0.26 8.99
N ILE A 109 -3.40 0.72 9.94
CA ILE A 109 -4.44 1.71 9.65
C ILE A 109 -3.83 3.01 9.17
N ILE A 110 -2.77 3.48 9.84
CA ILE A 110 -2.07 4.70 9.42
C ILE A 110 -1.46 4.52 8.04
N TYR A 111 -0.84 3.37 7.78
CA TYR A 111 -0.33 3.03 6.45
C TYR A 111 -1.42 3.12 5.38
N LEU A 112 -2.57 2.47 5.58
CA LEU A 112 -3.66 2.50 4.61
C LEU A 112 -4.29 3.89 4.48
N THR A 113 -4.40 4.64 5.58
CA THR A 113 -4.92 6.02 5.59
C THR A 113 -4.03 6.95 4.76
N ILE A 114 -2.71 6.90 4.95
CA ILE A 114 -1.78 7.72 4.16
C ILE A 114 -1.85 7.33 2.68
N ASN A 115 -1.92 6.03 2.36
CA ASN A 115 -2.10 5.57 0.99
C ASN A 115 -3.44 6.03 0.39
N MET A 116 -4.51 6.10 1.17
CA MET A 116 -5.81 6.62 0.74
C MET A 116 -5.75 8.11 0.42
N VAL A 117 -5.09 8.91 1.27
CA VAL A 117 -4.84 10.33 1.00
C VAL A 117 -4.06 10.51 -0.29
N PHE A 118 -2.98 9.75 -0.49
CA PHE A 118 -2.20 9.82 -1.72
C PHE A 118 -2.98 9.33 -2.95
N ALA A 119 -3.85 8.33 -2.80
CA ALA A 119 -4.73 7.85 -3.85
C ALA A 119 -5.73 8.93 -4.28
N PHE A 120 -6.31 9.63 -3.30
CA PHE A 120 -7.20 10.77 -3.52
C PHE A 120 -6.47 11.91 -4.26
N VAL A 121 -5.29 12.31 -3.80
CA VAL A 121 -4.49 13.35 -4.50
C VAL A 121 -4.11 12.91 -5.92
N SER A 122 -3.87 11.61 -6.12
CA SER A 122 -3.59 11.04 -7.45
C SER A 122 -4.77 11.13 -8.43
N LEU A 123 -6.01 11.35 -7.96
CA LEU A 123 -7.15 11.69 -8.82
C LEU A 123 -7.01 13.04 -9.51
N PHE A 124 -6.13 13.92 -9.03
CA PHE A 124 -5.88 15.21 -9.65
C PHE A 124 -4.53 15.19 -10.35
N VAL A 125 -3.48 14.79 -9.62
CA VAL A 125 -2.08 14.91 -10.05
C VAL A 125 -1.30 13.58 -9.94
N PRO A 126 -1.69 12.53 -10.68
CA PRO A 126 -1.11 11.19 -10.53
C PRO A 126 0.40 11.15 -10.83
N THR A 127 0.83 11.89 -11.86
CA THR A 127 2.25 11.96 -12.24
C THR A 127 3.11 12.64 -11.16
N LEU A 128 2.57 13.62 -10.44
CA LEU A 128 3.29 14.27 -9.35
C LEU A 128 3.52 13.30 -8.21
N ILE A 129 2.49 12.53 -7.81
CA ILE A 129 2.60 11.56 -6.72
C ILE A 129 3.59 10.44 -7.06
N ILE A 130 3.59 9.95 -8.31
CA ILE A 130 4.58 8.97 -8.76
C ILE A 130 6.00 9.54 -8.65
N LYS A 131 6.22 10.75 -9.20
CA LYS A 131 7.55 11.40 -9.15
C LYS A 131 8.02 11.69 -7.73
N LEU A 132 7.11 12.12 -6.85
CA LEU A 132 7.43 12.37 -5.45
C LEU A 132 7.95 11.10 -4.77
N TYR A 133 7.28 9.97 -5.00
CA TYR A 133 7.79 8.68 -4.52
C TYR A 133 9.14 8.35 -5.15
N GLU A 134 9.28 8.53 -6.47
CA GLU A 134 10.50 8.15 -7.17
C GLU A 134 11.72 8.93 -6.67
N THR A 135 11.60 10.24 -6.50
CA THR A 135 12.65 11.12 -5.98
C THR A 135 13.02 10.77 -4.54
N ASN A 136 12.05 10.45 -3.67
CA ASN A 136 12.37 10.10 -2.29
C ASN A 136 13.00 8.69 -2.16
N VAL A 137 12.66 7.77 -3.06
CA VAL A 137 13.01 6.35 -2.91
C VAL A 137 14.20 5.91 -3.76
N TYR A 138 14.30 6.39 -4.99
CA TYR A 138 15.29 5.89 -5.97
C TYR A 138 16.43 6.86 -6.26
N ASP A 139 16.29 8.16 -5.97
CA ASP A 139 17.42 9.10 -6.11
C ASP A 139 18.57 8.71 -5.19
N GLU A 140 19.78 9.18 -5.50
CA GLU A 140 20.95 8.85 -4.69
C GLU A 140 20.82 9.40 -3.27
N SER A 141 21.05 8.51 -2.29
CA SER A 141 21.11 8.92 -0.89
C SER A 141 22.48 9.52 -0.61
N ASN A 142 22.48 10.75 -0.08
CA ASN A 142 23.68 11.50 0.29
C ASN A 142 23.94 11.47 1.80
N GLY A 143 23.30 10.54 2.55
CA GLY A 143 23.54 10.36 3.98
C GLY A 143 22.36 9.76 4.77
N LEU A 144 22.51 9.76 6.09
CA LEU A 144 21.54 9.15 7.02
C LEU A 144 20.15 9.79 6.94
N VAL A 145 20.07 11.11 6.79
CA VAL A 145 18.79 11.85 6.72
C VAL A 145 18.02 11.48 5.46
N THR A 146 18.71 11.41 4.31
CA THR A 146 18.08 10.98 3.05
C THR A 146 17.67 9.52 3.08
N ASP A 147 18.43 8.65 3.76
CA ASP A 147 18.02 7.26 4.01
C ASP A 147 16.80 7.16 4.92
N PHE A 148 16.73 7.97 5.97
CA PHE A 148 15.57 8.03 6.86
C PHE A 148 14.29 8.37 6.06
N PHE A 149 14.29 9.48 5.30
CA PHE A 149 13.12 9.89 4.52
C PHE A 149 12.77 8.89 3.41
N ARG A 150 13.76 8.23 2.81
CA ARG A 150 13.55 7.13 1.87
C ARG A 150 12.72 6.01 2.50
N TYR A 151 13.10 5.56 3.70
CA TYR A 151 12.34 4.51 4.39
C TYR A 151 10.98 5.00 4.87
N VAL A 152 10.84 6.27 5.27
CA VAL A 152 9.52 6.86 5.53
C VAL A 152 8.65 6.79 4.27
N ALA A 153 9.15 7.23 3.11
CA ALA A 153 8.39 7.20 1.86
C ALA A 153 7.96 5.77 1.47
N ILE A 154 8.87 4.79 1.59
CA ILE A 154 8.57 3.37 1.38
C ILE A 154 7.45 2.92 2.34
N LEU A 155 7.59 3.23 3.63
CA LEU A 155 6.64 2.80 4.65
C LEU A 155 5.27 3.40 4.45
N VAL A 156 5.15 4.65 4.01
CA VAL A 156 3.85 5.34 4.02
C VAL A 156 3.12 5.35 2.67
N SER A 157 3.82 5.14 1.55
CA SER A 157 3.25 5.43 0.22
C SER A 157 3.56 4.39 -0.87
N SER A 158 4.23 3.28 -0.51
CA SER A 158 4.62 2.25 -1.48
C SER A 158 3.42 1.54 -2.15
N LEU A 159 2.34 1.24 -1.42
CA LEU A 159 1.13 0.64 -1.99
C LEU A 159 0.52 1.56 -3.07
N ASN A 160 0.32 2.84 -2.75
CA ASN A 160 -0.22 3.79 -3.70
C ASN A 160 0.70 3.92 -4.91
N TYR A 161 2.01 4.05 -4.72
CA TYR A 161 2.96 4.11 -5.85
C TYR A 161 2.84 2.90 -6.79
N GLU A 162 2.79 1.67 -6.26
CA GLU A 162 2.66 0.47 -7.07
C GLU A 162 1.35 0.44 -7.88
N VAL A 163 0.24 0.87 -7.28
CA VAL A 163 -1.04 1.01 -7.99
C VAL A 163 -0.97 2.11 -9.04
N GLN A 164 -0.49 3.31 -8.70
CA GLN A 164 -0.44 4.45 -9.61
C GLN A 164 0.47 4.19 -10.82
N ILE A 165 1.56 3.41 -10.68
CA ILE A 165 2.37 2.98 -11.83
C ILE A 165 1.56 2.14 -12.82
N VAL A 166 0.67 1.28 -12.33
CA VAL A 166 -0.22 0.50 -13.18
C VAL A 166 -1.23 1.43 -13.85
N LEU A 167 -1.86 2.32 -13.08
CA LEU A 167 -2.90 3.22 -13.58
C LEU A 167 -2.39 4.27 -14.58
N ALA A 168 -1.16 4.77 -14.40
CA ALA A 168 -0.55 5.77 -15.29
C ALA A 168 -0.36 5.27 -16.73
N ARG A 169 -0.37 3.95 -16.94
CA ARG A 169 -0.29 3.33 -18.27
C ARG A 169 -1.63 3.38 -19.00
N LEU A 170 -2.74 3.56 -18.31
CA LEU A 170 -4.08 3.46 -18.85
C LEU A 170 -4.51 4.73 -19.62
N PRO A 171 -5.53 4.62 -20.50
CA PRO A 171 -6.21 5.80 -21.01
C PRO A 171 -6.90 6.55 -19.86
N PHE A 172 -7.09 7.86 -20.04
CA PHE A 172 -7.54 8.78 -19.00
C PHE A 172 -8.80 8.29 -18.26
N VAL A 173 -9.83 7.89 -18.99
CA VAL A 173 -11.11 7.45 -18.40
C VAL A 173 -10.92 6.24 -17.49
N LEU A 174 -10.22 5.20 -17.98
CA LEU A 174 -9.97 3.99 -17.21
C LEU A 174 -9.04 4.24 -16.03
N GLN A 175 -8.04 5.12 -16.19
CA GLN A 175 -7.17 5.56 -15.10
C GLN A 175 -7.98 6.20 -13.97
N ARG A 176 -8.92 7.11 -14.29
CA ARG A 176 -9.76 7.78 -13.27
C ARG A 176 -10.72 6.81 -12.60
N LEU A 177 -11.40 5.96 -13.38
CA LEU A 177 -12.31 4.96 -12.85
C LEU A 177 -11.59 4.02 -11.86
N MET A 178 -10.44 3.48 -12.28
CA MET A 178 -9.64 2.60 -11.41
C MET A 178 -9.09 3.33 -10.18
N GLY A 179 -8.77 4.62 -10.29
CA GLY A 179 -8.36 5.44 -9.15
C GLY A 179 -9.48 5.59 -8.11
N VAL A 180 -10.71 5.83 -8.54
CA VAL A 180 -11.88 5.89 -7.65
C VAL A 180 -12.14 4.53 -7.01
N ILE A 181 -12.09 3.44 -7.78
CA ILE A 181 -12.25 2.08 -7.25
C ILE A 181 -11.18 1.78 -6.19
N PHE A 182 -9.92 2.19 -6.43
CA PHE A 182 -8.85 2.00 -5.46
C PHE A 182 -9.10 2.75 -4.14
N ILE A 183 -9.57 4.00 -4.21
CA ILE A 183 -9.92 4.78 -3.00
C ILE A 183 -11.09 4.12 -2.27
N ALA A 184 -12.11 3.66 -2.99
CA ALA A 184 -13.25 2.96 -2.38
C ALA A 184 -12.81 1.66 -1.71
N ALA A 185 -11.91 0.90 -2.33
CA ALA A 185 -11.32 -0.29 -1.72
C ALA A 185 -10.55 0.06 -0.44
N LEU A 186 -9.67 1.07 -0.46
CA LEU A 186 -8.93 1.50 0.73
C LEU A 186 -9.84 1.98 1.86
N LEU A 187 -10.89 2.73 1.54
CA LEU A 187 -11.90 3.17 2.50
C LEU A 187 -12.61 1.96 3.13
N TRP A 188 -13.02 1.00 2.30
CA TRP A 188 -13.62 -0.25 2.77
C TRP A 188 -12.67 -1.03 3.67
N GLU A 189 -11.40 -1.19 3.28
CA GLU A 189 -10.39 -1.89 4.10
C GLU A 189 -10.20 -1.21 5.46
N LEU A 190 -10.13 0.12 5.50
CA LEU A 190 -10.03 0.89 6.74
C LEU A 190 -11.25 0.66 7.63
N THR A 191 -12.45 0.68 7.07
CA THR A 191 -13.68 0.36 7.80
C THR A 191 -13.63 -1.07 8.34
N MET A 192 -13.27 -2.06 7.53
CA MET A 192 -13.19 -3.45 7.99
C MET A 192 -12.20 -3.61 9.15
N ILE A 193 -11.02 -2.98 9.10
CA ILE A 193 -10.07 -3.05 10.22
C ILE A 193 -10.66 -2.36 11.46
N GLY A 194 -11.31 -1.19 11.32
CA GLY A 194 -12.00 -0.54 12.44
C GLY A 194 -13.02 -1.46 13.10
N LEU A 195 -13.91 -2.07 12.30
CA LEU A 195 -14.94 -2.99 12.78
C LEU A 195 -14.39 -4.28 13.41
N ILE A 196 -13.17 -4.70 13.08
CA ILE A 196 -12.50 -5.85 13.74
C ILE A 196 -12.24 -5.56 15.23
N PHE A 197 -12.01 -4.30 15.59
CA PHE A 197 -11.64 -3.84 16.93
C PHE A 197 -12.72 -2.99 17.61
N GLU A 198 -13.84 -2.69 16.95
CA GLU A 198 -14.93 -1.87 17.48
C GLU A 198 -15.76 -2.63 18.53
N ASN A 199 -15.30 -2.56 19.79
CA ASN A 199 -15.98 -2.81 21.08
C ASN A 199 -15.03 -3.25 22.22
N ASN A 200 -13.70 -3.09 22.06
CA ASN A 200 -12.80 -2.99 23.22
C ASN A 200 -12.89 -1.63 23.91
#